data_AF-A0A536QF51-F1
#
_entry.id   AF-A0A536QF51-F1
#
_cell.length_a   1.000
_cell.length_b   1.000
_cell.length_c   1.000
_cell.angle_alpha   90.00
_cell.angle_beta   90.00
_cell.angle_gamma   90.00
#
_symmetry.space_group_name_H-M   'P 1'
#
loop_
_entity.id
_entity.type
_entity.pdbx_description
1 polymer ?
#
loop_
_entity_poly.entity_id
_entity_poly.type
_entity_poly.pdbx_seq_one_letter_code
_entity_poly.pdbx_strand_id
1 'polypeptide(L)'
;MFRRLIVIATLVIALGAFEGPTASADSSNETFGFLAGSGFLCGLAPTACPDVSRADNGDTIQIAGSGALTTNPKTASGSGTFAHKRGNTTVASGTWRATDLLSFQDYGTSSDPSIPRVAHAGTALIAVHLVVTGGPATGLQADGVLRVTCELPGALVPGTKTEP
;
A
#
# COMPACT_ATOMS: atom_id res chain seq x y z
N MET A 1 50.64 -3.25 61.31
CA MET A 1 50.62 -4.64 60.83
C MET A 1 49.50 -4.78 59.81
N PHE A 2 49.80 -5.45 58.71
CA PHE A 2 49.06 -5.64 57.45
C PHE A 2 47.59 -6.08 57.64
N ARG A 3 46.65 -5.84 56.72
CA ARG A 3 46.66 -6.39 55.35
C ARG A 3 45.57 -5.73 54.47
N ARG A 4 45.99 -5.26 53.30
CA ARG A 4 45.15 -4.74 52.21
C ARG A 4 44.31 -5.87 51.60
N LEU A 5 43.02 -5.63 51.35
CA LEU A 5 42.18 -6.48 50.49
C LEU A 5 41.69 -5.64 49.31
N ILE A 6 42.39 -5.82 48.19
CA ILE A 6 42.04 -5.31 46.87
C ILE A 6 40.93 -6.21 46.33
N VAL A 7 39.73 -5.65 46.13
CA VAL A 7 38.65 -6.34 45.42
C VAL A 7 38.87 -6.12 43.92
N ILE A 8 39.34 -7.17 43.25
CA ILE A 8 39.50 -7.21 41.79
C ILE A 8 38.14 -7.52 41.19
N ALA A 9 37.49 -6.53 40.58
CA ALA A 9 36.30 -6.74 39.78
C ALA A 9 36.73 -7.27 38.40
N THR A 10 36.55 -8.58 38.18
CA THR A 10 36.76 -9.22 36.88
C THR A 10 35.58 -8.90 35.95
N LEU A 11 35.83 -8.05 34.96
CA LEU A 11 34.95 -7.77 33.83
C LEU A 11 35.18 -8.85 32.75
N VAL A 12 34.24 -9.76 32.57
CA VAL A 12 34.22 -10.73 31.46
C VAL A 12 33.33 -10.17 30.35
N ILE A 13 33.91 -9.55 29.34
CA ILE A 13 33.20 -9.18 28.10
C ILE A 13 33.25 -10.39 27.17
N ALA A 14 32.15 -11.12 27.07
CA ALA A 14 31.97 -12.11 26.01
C ALA A 14 31.56 -11.38 24.72
N LEU A 15 32.46 -11.31 23.73
CA LEU A 15 32.13 -10.94 22.35
C LEU A 15 31.30 -12.09 21.73
N GLY A 16 29.98 -12.04 21.91
CA GLY A 16 29.05 -12.83 21.10
C GLY A 16 28.72 -12.02 19.85
N ALA A 17 29.16 -12.48 18.68
CA ALA A 17 28.66 -12.00 17.41
C ALA A 17 27.17 -12.39 17.31
N PHE A 18 26.27 -11.48 17.67
CA PHE A 18 24.89 -11.57 17.25
C PHE A 18 24.84 -11.24 15.76
N GLU A 19 24.90 -12.28 14.93
CA GLU A 19 24.43 -12.21 13.55
C GLU A 19 22.90 -12.10 13.63
N GLY A 20 22.40 -10.88 13.86
CA GLY A 20 21.00 -10.58 13.63
C GLY A 20 20.67 -10.88 12.16
N PRO A 21 19.42 -11.26 11.82
CA PRO A 21 19.02 -11.44 10.45
C PRO A 21 19.30 -10.15 9.68
N THR A 22 20.20 -10.21 8.71
CA THR A 22 20.34 -9.17 7.71
C THR A 22 19.09 -9.26 6.84
N ALA A 23 18.14 -8.36 7.10
CA ALA A 23 17.10 -8.08 6.12
C ALA A 23 17.80 -7.52 4.89
N SER A 24 18.01 -8.36 3.88
CA SER A 24 18.41 -7.90 2.56
C SER A 24 17.23 -7.11 2.00
N ALA A 25 17.34 -5.78 1.99
CA ALA A 25 16.46 -4.95 1.20
C ALA A 25 16.84 -5.20 -0.26
N ASP A 26 16.20 -6.19 -0.88
CA ASP A 26 16.31 -6.39 -2.32
C ASP A 26 15.75 -5.14 -2.99
N SER A 27 16.66 -4.38 -3.61
CA SER A 27 16.35 -3.09 -4.22
C SER A 27 16.23 -3.25 -5.74
N SER A 28 15.63 -4.36 -6.17
CA SER A 28 15.28 -4.60 -7.56
C SER A 28 14.48 -3.40 -8.09
N ASN A 29 14.89 -2.87 -9.23
CA ASN A 29 14.22 -1.76 -9.92
C ASN A 29 13.09 -2.35 -10.75
N GLU A 30 11.95 -2.61 -10.11
CA GLU A 30 10.79 -3.19 -10.75
C GLU A 30 9.69 -2.14 -10.90
N THR A 31 9.01 -2.16 -12.04
CA THR A 31 7.89 -1.27 -12.34
C THR A 31 6.60 -2.06 -12.49
N PHE A 32 5.58 -1.66 -11.73
CA PHE A 32 4.26 -2.28 -11.73
C PHE A 32 3.20 -1.29 -12.19
N GLY A 33 2.28 -1.75 -13.04
CA GLY A 33 1.03 -1.04 -13.29
C GLY A 33 0.02 -1.34 -12.18
N PHE A 34 -0.72 -0.34 -11.73
CA PHE A 34 -1.82 -0.53 -10.78
C PHE A 34 -3.13 0.03 -11.32
N LEU A 35 -4.23 -0.63 -10.95
CA LEU A 35 -5.59 -0.19 -11.23
C LEU A 35 -6.30 0.01 -9.88
N ALA A 36 -6.97 1.15 -9.73
CA ALA A 36 -7.85 1.44 -8.60
C ALA A 36 -9.26 1.62 -9.14
N GLY A 37 -10.15 0.67 -8.87
CA GLY A 37 -11.55 0.75 -9.28
C GLY A 37 -11.80 1.04 -10.77
N SER A 38 -10.96 0.51 -11.66
CA SER A 38 -10.96 0.86 -13.09
C SER A 38 -10.42 -0.26 -13.98
N GLY A 39 -10.49 -0.05 -15.31
CA GLY A 39 -9.86 -0.91 -16.31
C GLY A 39 -10.52 -2.28 -16.44
N PHE A 40 -9.70 -3.33 -16.62
CA PHE A 40 -10.22 -4.68 -16.81
C PHE A 40 -10.91 -5.24 -15.55
N LEU A 41 -10.65 -4.65 -14.38
CA LEU A 41 -11.34 -5.02 -13.13
C LEU A 41 -12.87 -4.89 -13.27
N CYS A 42 -13.34 -3.90 -14.04
CA CYS A 42 -14.77 -3.67 -14.24
C CYS A 42 -15.47 -4.80 -15.01
N GLY A 43 -14.73 -5.52 -15.85
CA GLY A 43 -15.22 -6.69 -16.56
C GLY A 43 -15.19 -7.98 -15.71
N LEU A 44 -14.30 -8.04 -14.72
CA LEU A 44 -14.19 -9.17 -13.80
C LEU A 44 -15.23 -9.10 -12.68
N ALA A 45 -15.52 -7.89 -12.18
CA ALA A 45 -16.55 -7.66 -11.17
C ALA A 45 -17.23 -6.31 -11.42
N PRO A 46 -18.53 -6.28 -11.73
CA PRO A 46 -19.27 -5.04 -11.98
C PRO A 46 -19.28 -4.08 -10.79
N THR A 47 -19.07 -4.58 -9.57
CA THR A 47 -18.99 -3.79 -8.33
C THR A 47 -17.59 -3.30 -8.01
N ALA A 48 -16.57 -3.71 -8.76
CA ALA A 48 -15.20 -3.24 -8.57
C ALA A 48 -14.97 -1.83 -9.13
N CYS A 49 -15.93 -1.27 -9.87
CA CYS A 49 -15.79 0.04 -10.50
C CYS A 49 -17.01 0.94 -10.24
N PRO A 50 -16.83 2.08 -9.53
CA PRO A 50 -15.63 2.48 -8.80
C PRO A 50 -15.37 1.60 -7.58
N ASP A 51 -14.14 1.61 -7.07
CA ASP A 51 -13.84 1.01 -5.77
C ASP A 51 -14.40 1.89 -4.64
N VAL A 52 -14.90 1.29 -3.57
CA VAL A 52 -15.64 2.02 -2.52
C VAL A 52 -15.07 1.71 -1.14
N SER A 53 -14.54 2.75 -0.50
CA SER A 53 -14.14 2.72 0.91
C SER A 53 -15.19 3.42 1.78
N ARG A 54 -15.45 2.88 2.97
CA ARG A 54 -16.45 3.41 3.91
C ARG A 54 -15.79 3.79 5.24
N ALA A 55 -16.13 4.96 5.75
CA ALA A 55 -15.72 5.42 7.09
C ALA A 55 -16.76 5.03 8.15
N ASP A 56 -16.36 5.05 9.43
CA ASP A 56 -17.22 4.67 10.57
C ASP A 56 -18.50 5.51 10.68
N ASN A 57 -18.44 6.77 10.23
CA ASN A 57 -19.59 7.67 10.18
C ASN A 57 -20.59 7.35 9.05
N GLY A 58 -20.32 6.33 8.22
CA GLY A 58 -21.17 5.92 7.12
C GLY A 58 -20.93 6.65 5.80
N ASP A 59 -20.08 7.67 5.77
CA ASP A 59 -19.66 8.31 4.52
C ASP A 59 -18.81 7.32 3.70
N THR A 60 -18.87 7.43 2.38
CA THR A 60 -18.08 6.60 1.47
C THR A 60 -17.26 7.44 0.51
N ILE A 61 -16.05 6.99 0.20
CA ILE A 61 -15.25 7.49 -0.92
C ILE A 61 -15.31 6.45 -2.03
N GLN A 62 -15.80 6.86 -3.19
CA GLN A 62 -15.67 6.12 -4.43
C GLN A 62 -14.40 6.60 -5.13
N ILE A 63 -13.57 5.68 -5.61
CA ILE A 63 -12.32 6.00 -6.30
C ILE A 63 -12.17 5.18 -7.58
N ALA A 64 -11.68 5.84 -8.63
CA ALA A 64 -11.37 5.19 -9.90
C ALA A 64 -10.11 5.84 -10.49
N GLY A 65 -9.23 5.05 -11.08
CA GLY A 65 -8.04 5.52 -11.79
C GLY A 65 -6.98 4.43 -11.92
N SER A 66 -5.80 4.82 -12.37
CA SER A 66 -4.70 3.90 -12.63
C SER A 66 -3.37 4.62 -12.63
N GLY A 67 -2.29 3.86 -12.57
CA GLY A 67 -0.95 4.41 -12.62
C GLY A 67 0.14 3.35 -12.70
N ALA A 68 1.35 3.81 -12.43
CA ALA A 68 2.53 2.96 -12.31
C ALA A 68 3.30 3.31 -11.04
N LEU A 69 3.97 2.31 -10.48
CA LEU A 69 4.89 2.46 -9.36
C LEU A 69 6.21 1.77 -9.68
N THR A 70 7.31 2.30 -9.14
CA THR A 70 8.64 1.73 -9.24
C THR A 70 9.23 1.56 -7.85
N THR A 71 9.89 0.44 -7.56
CA THR A 71 10.43 0.10 -6.23
C THR A 71 11.79 0.72 -5.93
N ASN A 72 12.60 1.00 -6.97
CA ASN A 72 13.90 1.64 -6.82
C ASN A 72 14.29 2.53 -8.04
N PRO A 73 14.23 3.87 -7.94
CA PRO A 73 13.77 4.62 -6.77
C PRO A 73 12.27 4.42 -6.55
N LYS A 74 11.85 4.52 -5.28
CA LYS A 74 10.43 4.53 -4.93
C LYS A 74 9.77 5.74 -5.58
N THR A 75 8.93 5.49 -6.58
CA THR A 75 8.18 6.53 -7.28
C THR A 75 6.82 6.00 -7.66
N ALA A 76 5.82 6.88 -7.70
CA ALA A 76 4.50 6.57 -8.23
C ALA A 76 4.00 7.68 -9.13
N SER A 77 3.33 7.31 -10.21
CA SER A 77 2.64 8.22 -11.11
C SER A 77 1.27 7.64 -11.45
N GLY A 78 0.33 8.50 -11.82
CA GLY A 78 -1.03 8.07 -12.07
C GLY A 78 -2.01 9.14 -11.65
N SER A 79 -3.27 8.94 -12.03
CA SER A 79 -4.35 9.84 -11.70
C SER A 79 -5.69 9.15 -11.81
N GLY A 80 -6.71 9.84 -11.32
CA GLY A 80 -8.07 9.36 -11.39
C GLY A 80 -9.07 10.35 -10.83
N THR A 81 -10.24 9.82 -10.50
CA THR A 81 -11.35 10.56 -9.92
C THR A 81 -11.74 10.00 -8.57
N PHE A 82 -12.35 10.84 -7.75
CA PHE A 82 -13.00 10.41 -6.52
C PHE A 82 -14.37 11.09 -6.36
N ALA A 83 -15.26 10.44 -5.62
CA ALA A 83 -16.51 11.02 -5.15
C ALA A 83 -16.72 10.67 -3.68
N HIS A 84 -16.86 11.70 -2.84
CA HIS A 84 -17.28 11.58 -1.45
C HIS A 84 -18.80 11.59 -1.39
N LYS A 85 -19.39 10.53 -0.86
CA LYS A 85 -20.82 10.38 -0.67
C LYS A 85 -21.18 10.33 0.81
N ARG A 86 -22.31 10.95 1.12
CA ARG A 86 -23.03 10.80 2.39
C ARG A 86 -24.36 10.13 2.06
N GLY A 87 -24.44 8.82 2.30
CA GLY A 87 -25.51 7.99 1.76
C GLY A 87 -25.52 8.05 0.22
N ASN A 88 -26.67 8.38 -0.37
CA ASN A 88 -26.79 8.48 -1.84
C ASN A 88 -26.33 9.84 -2.41
N THR A 89 -26.07 10.83 -1.57
CA THR A 89 -25.73 12.19 -2.00
C THR A 89 -24.22 12.36 -2.16
N THR A 90 -23.78 12.80 -3.33
CA THR A 90 -22.38 13.22 -3.55
C THR A 90 -22.19 14.60 -2.93
N VAL A 91 -21.30 14.71 -1.93
CA VAL A 91 -21.02 15.98 -1.22
C VAL A 91 -19.73 16.65 -1.71
N ALA A 92 -18.81 15.89 -2.28
CA ALA A 92 -17.64 16.40 -2.98
C ALA A 92 -17.22 15.42 -4.08
N SER A 93 -16.67 15.94 -5.16
CA SER A 93 -16.06 15.12 -6.20
C SER A 93 -14.85 15.83 -6.78
N GLY A 94 -13.91 15.07 -7.32
CA GLY A 94 -12.68 15.65 -7.79
C GLY A 94 -11.76 14.67 -8.48
N THR A 95 -10.52 15.11 -8.67
CA THR A 95 -9.44 14.29 -9.20
C THR A 95 -8.40 14.03 -8.13
N TRP A 96 -7.65 12.95 -8.30
CA TRP A 96 -6.44 12.69 -7.54
C TRP A 96 -5.27 12.45 -8.50
N ARG A 97 -4.06 12.75 -8.05
CA ARG A 97 -2.81 12.46 -8.77
C ARG A 97 -1.80 11.85 -7.81
N ALA A 98 -1.16 10.77 -8.21
CA ALA A 98 -0.05 10.20 -7.45
C ALA A 98 1.15 11.15 -7.45
N THR A 99 1.79 11.29 -6.30
CA THR A 99 2.97 12.13 -6.10
C THR A 99 4.20 11.32 -5.73
N ASP A 100 4.03 10.24 -4.95
CA ASP A 100 5.15 9.40 -4.53
C ASP A 100 4.70 7.98 -4.11
N LEU A 101 5.63 7.03 -4.11
CA LEU A 101 5.44 5.69 -3.55
C LEU A 101 6.02 5.61 -2.14
N LEU A 102 5.15 5.49 -1.14
CA LEU A 102 5.57 5.42 0.26
C LEU A 102 6.08 4.01 0.62
N SER A 103 5.30 2.99 0.25
CA SER A 103 5.67 1.60 0.42
C SER A 103 5.05 0.72 -0.65
N PHE A 104 5.74 -0.38 -0.95
CA PHE A 104 5.21 -1.46 -1.75
C PHE A 104 5.66 -2.78 -1.14
N GLN A 105 4.72 -3.70 -1.00
CA GLN A 105 4.97 -5.07 -0.60
C GLN A 105 4.40 -5.98 -1.67
N ASP A 106 5.28 -6.64 -2.41
CA ASP A 106 4.91 -7.66 -3.39
C ASP A 106 4.66 -8.99 -2.67
N TYR A 107 3.53 -9.63 -2.98
CA TYR A 107 3.16 -10.97 -2.50
C TYR A 107 3.36 -12.04 -3.58
N GLY A 108 3.88 -11.64 -4.74
CA GLY A 108 4.17 -12.49 -5.87
C GLY A 108 2.96 -12.76 -6.75
N THR A 109 3.13 -13.73 -7.64
CA THR A 109 2.12 -14.10 -8.63
C THR A 109 1.14 -15.13 -8.08
N SER A 110 -0.01 -15.25 -8.74
CA SER A 110 -1.00 -16.29 -8.46
C SER A 110 -0.54 -17.66 -8.97
N SER A 111 -0.84 -18.71 -8.21
CA SER A 111 -0.74 -20.12 -8.67
C SER A 111 -1.94 -20.58 -9.49
N ASP A 112 -3.02 -19.78 -9.55
CA ASP A 112 -4.22 -20.07 -10.31
C ASP A 112 -3.96 -19.83 -11.82
N PRO A 113 -4.16 -20.85 -12.69
CA PRO A 113 -3.89 -20.73 -14.12
C PRO A 113 -4.85 -19.77 -14.85
N SER A 114 -5.96 -19.36 -14.24
CA SER A 114 -6.89 -18.36 -14.79
C SER A 114 -6.38 -16.93 -14.64
N ILE A 115 -5.38 -16.70 -13.79
CA ILE A 115 -4.80 -15.37 -13.56
C ILE A 115 -3.59 -15.16 -14.48
N PRO A 116 -3.48 -14.01 -15.17
CA PRO A 116 -2.30 -13.69 -15.95
C PRO A 116 -1.04 -13.76 -15.08
N ARG A 117 0.00 -14.46 -15.55
CA ARG A 117 1.26 -14.62 -14.80
C ARG A 117 2.04 -13.33 -14.58
N VAL A 118 1.61 -12.24 -15.22
CA VAL A 118 2.14 -10.88 -15.03
C VAL A 118 1.42 -10.11 -13.92
N ALA A 119 0.35 -10.66 -13.34
CA ALA A 119 -0.37 -10.04 -12.24
C ALA A 119 0.29 -10.42 -10.91
N HIS A 120 0.60 -9.41 -10.12
CA HIS A 120 1.18 -9.56 -8.80
C HIS A 120 0.15 -9.17 -7.73
N ALA A 121 0.01 -10.02 -6.72
CA ALA A 121 -0.68 -9.64 -5.49
C ALA A 121 0.25 -8.73 -4.69
N GLY A 122 -0.32 -7.80 -3.93
CA GLY A 122 0.51 -6.85 -3.20
C GLY A 122 -0.26 -5.71 -2.58
N THR A 123 0.43 -4.95 -1.75
CA THR A 123 -0.08 -3.72 -1.17
C THR A 123 0.86 -2.56 -1.50
N ALA A 124 0.30 -1.51 -2.10
CA ALA A 124 0.99 -0.24 -2.34
C ALA A 124 0.37 0.88 -1.50
N LEU A 125 1.21 1.68 -0.84
CA LEU A 125 0.82 2.96 -0.24
C LEU A 125 1.38 4.09 -1.10
N ILE A 126 0.48 4.85 -1.71
CA ILE A 126 0.81 5.89 -2.69
C ILE A 126 0.38 7.23 -2.12
N ALA A 127 1.30 8.18 -2.02
CA ALA A 127 0.96 9.56 -1.72
C ALA A 127 0.20 10.15 -2.90
N VAL A 128 -0.93 10.80 -2.64
CA VAL A 128 -1.77 11.41 -3.65
C VAL A 128 -2.13 12.83 -3.26
N HIS A 129 -2.22 13.69 -4.28
CA HIS A 129 -2.78 15.03 -4.16
C HIS A 129 -4.19 15.05 -4.75
N LEU A 130 -5.16 15.52 -3.98
CA LEU A 130 -6.58 15.59 -4.35
C LEU A 130 -6.97 17.04 -4.65
N VAL A 131 -7.76 17.22 -5.70
CA VAL A 131 -8.36 18.50 -6.07
C VAL A 131 -9.87 18.33 -6.19
N VAL A 132 -10.63 19.05 -5.37
CA VAL A 132 -12.10 19.05 -5.42
C VAL A 132 -12.57 19.96 -6.55
N THR A 133 -13.32 19.39 -7.50
CA THR A 133 -13.85 20.11 -8.67
C THR A 133 -15.37 20.18 -8.70
N GLY A 134 -16.06 19.50 -7.78
CA GLY A 134 -17.52 19.55 -7.65
C GLY A 134 -17.99 19.51 -6.20
N GLY A 135 -19.11 20.18 -5.94
CA GLY A 135 -19.72 20.31 -4.62
C GLY A 135 -19.34 21.60 -3.88
N PRO A 136 -19.80 21.78 -2.62
CA PRO A 136 -19.61 23.03 -1.87
C PRO A 136 -18.15 23.35 -1.53
N ALA A 137 -17.27 22.35 -1.54
CA ALA A 137 -15.84 22.48 -1.28
C ALA A 137 -14.99 22.64 -2.56
N THR A 138 -15.58 23.04 -3.69
CA THR A 138 -14.85 23.20 -4.96
C THR A 138 -13.67 24.16 -4.80
N GLY A 139 -12.50 23.76 -5.33
CA GLY A 139 -11.24 24.49 -5.19
C GLY A 139 -10.41 24.06 -3.97
N LEU A 140 -10.98 23.28 -3.05
CA LEU A 140 -10.23 22.66 -1.95
C LEU A 140 -9.22 21.66 -2.52
N GLN A 141 -8.03 21.67 -1.93
CA GLN A 141 -6.96 20.72 -2.22
C GLN A 141 -6.52 20.05 -0.92
N ALA A 142 -6.15 18.77 -1.01
CA ALA A 142 -5.70 18.01 0.14
C ALA A 142 -4.71 16.92 -0.29
N ASP A 143 -3.75 16.59 0.58
CA ASP A 143 -2.89 15.44 0.41
C ASP A 143 -3.47 14.23 1.15
N GLY A 144 -3.24 13.03 0.62
CA GLY A 144 -3.72 11.79 1.19
C GLY A 144 -2.84 10.59 0.82
N VAL A 145 -3.21 9.43 1.35
CA VAL A 145 -2.57 8.15 1.03
C VAL A 145 -3.60 7.24 0.39
N LEU A 146 -3.36 6.87 -0.87
CA LEU A 146 -4.11 5.84 -1.56
C LEU A 146 -3.47 4.48 -1.27
N ARG A 147 -4.20 3.61 -0.58
CA ARG A 147 -3.82 2.21 -0.42
C ARG A 147 -4.43 1.39 -1.55
N VAL A 148 -3.59 0.82 -2.40
CA VAL A 148 -4.00 -0.15 -3.42
C VAL A 148 -3.66 -1.54 -2.89
N THR A 149 -4.67 -2.38 -2.73
CA THR A 149 -4.50 -3.79 -2.33
C THR A 149 -4.96 -4.66 -3.48
N CYS A 150 -4.08 -5.54 -3.96
CA CYS A 150 -4.39 -6.53 -4.96
C CYS A 150 -4.29 -7.92 -4.32
N GLU A 151 -5.43 -8.59 -4.23
CA GLU A 151 -5.51 -9.96 -3.77
C GLU A 151 -5.75 -10.85 -4.98
N LEU A 152 -4.90 -11.86 -5.15
CA LEU A 152 -5.04 -12.86 -6.20
C LEU A 152 -5.28 -14.23 -5.56
N PRO A 153 -6.19 -15.05 -6.12
CA PRO A 153 -6.39 -16.41 -5.63
C PRO A 153 -5.06 -17.18 -5.68
N GLY A 154 -4.77 -17.98 -4.65
CA GLY A 154 -3.55 -18.78 -4.59
C GLY A 154 -2.23 -18.01 -4.48
N ALA A 155 -2.26 -16.69 -4.23
CA ALA A 155 -1.08 -15.91 -3.83
C ALA A 155 -0.92 -15.93 -2.29
N LEU A 156 0.33 -15.89 -1.81
CA LEU A 156 0.62 -15.91 -0.37
C LEU A 156 0.50 -14.50 0.22
N VAL A 157 -0.72 -14.10 0.59
CA VAL A 157 -0.98 -12.80 1.24
C VAL A 157 -0.75 -12.93 2.76
N PRO A 158 0.17 -12.15 3.36
CA PRO A 158 0.41 -12.17 4.80
C PRO A 158 -0.87 -11.87 5.59
N GLY A 159 -1.22 -12.75 6.54
CA GLY A 159 -2.39 -12.57 7.41
C GLY A 159 -3.70 -13.18 6.88
N THR A 160 -3.73 -13.69 5.66
CA THR A 160 -4.84 -14.54 5.21
C THR A 160 -4.63 -15.95 5.80
N LYS A 161 -5.54 -16.40 6.67
CA LYS A 161 -5.63 -17.82 6.98
C LYS A 161 -6.04 -18.51 5.69
N THR A 162 -5.18 -19.36 5.17
CA THR A 162 -5.58 -20.38 4.20
C THR A 162 -6.54 -21.29 4.94
N GLU A 163 -7.85 -21.06 4.82
CA GLU A 163 -8.83 -22.04 5.30
C GLU A 163 -9.22 -22.95 4.12
N PRO A 164 -9.11 -24.28 4.29
CA PRO A 164 -9.35 -25.27 3.24
C PRO A 164 -10.80 -25.37 2.77
#